data_AF-A0A843H796-F1
#
_entry.id   AF-A0A843H796-F1
#
_cell.length_a   1.000
_cell.length_b   1.000
_cell.length_c   1.000
_cell.angle_alpha   90.00
_cell.angle_beta   90.00
_cell.angle_gamma   90.00
#
_symmetry.space_group_name_H-M   'P 1'
#
loop_
_entity.id
_entity.type
_entity.pdbx_description
1 polymer ?
#
loop_
_entity_poly.entity_id
_entity_poly.type
_entity_poly.pdbx_seq_one_letter_code
_entity_poly.pdbx_strand_id
1 'polypeptide(L)'
;MTVNFYNVTDDPRTVNKNLGSVVASLTLFPYDKIDLYNPVLLLPMSTAAAGCNYFEFSGRYYYISSPPVYTEGQRMIIQGIVDVLKTYANSIANCSVAVIRNEGNGATDIIDTSYPVNPSEIWYQGIVLTGNKLSENFYPYLLSINASYS
;
A
#
# COMPACT_ATOMS: atom_id res chain seq x y z
N MET A 1 -22.68 -4.75 14.03
CA MET A 1 -21.43 -4.21 13.46
C MET A 1 -21.77 -3.51 12.15
N THR A 2 -21.14 -2.37 11.84
CA THR A 2 -21.46 -1.57 10.66
C THR A 2 -20.46 -1.84 9.53
N VAL A 3 -20.94 -1.85 8.30
CA VAL A 3 -20.15 -2.01 7.06
C VAL A 3 -20.38 -0.76 6.21
N ASN A 4 -19.30 -0.08 5.85
CA ASN A 4 -19.34 1.13 5.03
C ASN A 4 -18.93 0.81 3.60
N PHE A 5 -19.68 1.29 2.61
CA PHE A 5 -19.48 1.03 1.20
C PHE A 5 -18.96 2.26 0.47
N TYR A 6 -18.07 2.03 -0.50
CA TYR A 6 -17.38 3.07 -1.25
C TYR A 6 -17.27 2.69 -2.73
N ASN A 7 -17.05 3.70 -3.57
CA ASN A 7 -16.61 3.53 -4.94
C ASN A 7 -15.18 4.04 -5.08
N VAL A 8 -14.26 3.13 -5.34
CA VAL A 8 -12.83 3.44 -5.49
C VAL A 8 -12.43 3.29 -6.95
N THR A 9 -11.76 4.31 -7.49
CA THR A 9 -11.23 4.31 -8.87
C THR A 9 -9.71 4.12 -8.92
N ASP A 10 -9.04 4.15 -7.77
CA ASP A 10 -7.59 4.02 -7.69
C ASP A 10 -7.11 2.62 -8.08
N ASP A 11 -5.88 2.54 -8.60
CA ASP A 11 -5.21 1.27 -8.89
C ASP A 11 -5.12 0.40 -7.62
N PRO A 12 -5.38 -0.92 -7.70
CA PRO A 12 -5.28 -1.83 -6.58
C PRO A 12 -3.93 -1.81 -5.84
N ARG A 13 -2.85 -1.43 -6.53
CA ARG A 13 -1.48 -1.36 -6.00
C ARG A 13 -1.19 -0.06 -5.25
N THR A 14 -2.13 0.88 -5.20
CA THR A 14 -1.97 2.13 -4.45
C THR A 14 -2.18 1.90 -2.95
N VAL A 15 -1.23 2.36 -2.13
CA VAL A 15 -1.33 2.26 -0.66
C VAL A 15 -2.37 3.24 -0.11
N ASN A 16 -2.26 4.51 -0.49
CA ASN A 16 -3.11 5.59 0.00
C ASN A 16 -4.31 5.85 -0.93
N LYS A 17 -5.26 4.91 -0.97
CA LYS A 17 -6.47 5.06 -1.79
C LYS A 17 -7.39 6.16 -1.27
N ASN A 18 -7.95 6.95 -2.17
CA ASN A 18 -9.00 7.93 -1.91
C ASN A 18 -10.37 7.23 -1.97
N LEU A 19 -10.98 7.04 -0.81
CA LEU A 19 -12.26 6.34 -0.69
C LEU A 19 -13.47 7.21 -1.05
N GLY A 20 -13.28 8.53 -1.19
CA GLY A 20 -14.38 9.47 -1.36
C GLY A 20 -15.36 9.46 -0.19
N SER A 21 -16.62 9.75 -0.47
CA SER A 21 -17.70 9.71 0.52
C SER A 21 -18.27 8.29 0.66
N VAL A 22 -18.73 7.96 1.87
CA VAL A 22 -19.49 6.71 2.10
C VAL A 22 -20.76 6.73 1.24
N VAL A 23 -20.92 5.71 0.40
CA VAL A 23 -22.08 5.57 -0.50
C VAL A 23 -23.25 4.91 0.23
N ALA A 24 -22.97 3.93 1.08
CA ALA A 24 -23.96 3.27 1.92
C ALA A 24 -23.32 2.79 3.23
N SER A 25 -24.10 2.73 4.30
CA SER A 25 -23.68 2.19 5.58
C SER A 25 -24.75 1.22 6.09
N LEU A 26 -24.38 -0.03 6.29
CA LEU A 26 -25.32 -1.11 6.61
C LEU A 26 -24.90 -1.83 7.89
N THR A 27 -25.87 -2.31 8.65
CA THR A 27 -25.59 -3.15 9.82
C THR A 27 -25.57 -4.61 9.39
N LEU A 28 -24.46 -5.29 9.69
CA LEU A 28 -24.25 -6.72 9.46
C LEU A 28 -25.22 -7.56 10.30
N PHE A 29 -25.78 -8.61 9.71
CA PHE A 29 -26.50 -9.64 10.46
C PHE A 29 -25.53 -10.52 11.26
N PRO A 30 -25.91 -11.01 12.46
CA PRO A 30 -25.07 -11.93 13.22
C PRO A 30 -24.71 -13.16 12.39
N TYR A 31 -23.42 -13.48 12.30
CA TYR A 31 -22.90 -14.64 11.58
C TYR A 31 -21.72 -15.24 12.36
N ASP A 32 -21.69 -16.57 12.51
CA ASP A 32 -20.84 -17.23 13.51
C ASP A 32 -19.35 -17.28 13.14
N LYS A 33 -19.01 -17.23 11.84
CA LYS A 33 -17.62 -17.32 11.37
C LYS A 33 -17.39 -16.41 10.16
N ILE A 34 -16.50 -15.44 10.32
CA ILE A 34 -16.10 -14.52 9.25
C ILE A 34 -14.59 -14.68 9.05
N ASP A 35 -14.18 -15.05 7.83
CA ASP A 35 -12.78 -14.96 7.42
C ASP A 35 -12.41 -13.48 7.22
N LEU A 36 -11.33 -13.03 7.85
CA LEU A 36 -10.87 -11.65 7.74
C LEU A 36 -10.12 -11.36 6.44
N TYR A 37 -9.66 -12.38 5.71
CA TYR A 37 -8.98 -12.22 4.42
C TYR A 37 -9.96 -12.25 3.24
N ASN A 38 -10.96 -13.14 3.31
CA ASN A 38 -11.99 -13.27 2.29
C ASN A 38 -13.40 -13.29 2.93
N PRO A 39 -13.85 -12.18 3.53
CA PRO A 39 -15.10 -12.16 4.25
C PRO A 39 -16.29 -12.38 3.31
N VAL A 40 -17.24 -13.18 3.80
CA VAL A 40 -18.58 -13.31 3.22
C VAL A 40 -19.55 -12.73 4.24
N LEU A 41 -20.21 -11.63 3.86
CA LEU A 41 -21.06 -10.84 4.76
C LEU A 41 -22.52 -10.96 4.35
N LEU A 42 -23.39 -11.23 5.33
CA LEU A 42 -24.84 -11.21 5.16
C LEU A 42 -25.40 -9.87 5.64
N LEU A 43 -26.01 -9.13 4.72
CA LEU A 43 -26.44 -7.75 4.93
C LEU A 43 -27.90 -7.55 4.52
N PRO A 44 -28.57 -6.49 5.02
CA PRO A 44 -29.83 -6.04 4.46
C PRO A 44 -29.67 -5.71 2.98
N MET A 45 -30.69 -6.02 2.18
CA MET A 45 -30.71 -5.67 0.76
C MET A 45 -30.56 -4.15 0.56
N SER A 46 -29.62 -3.74 -0.29
CA SER A 46 -29.42 -2.33 -0.63
C SER A 46 -28.87 -2.19 -2.04
N THR A 47 -29.61 -1.47 -2.90
CA THR A 47 -29.18 -1.19 -4.28
C THR A 47 -27.97 -0.26 -4.32
N ALA A 48 -27.88 0.68 -3.37
CA ALA A 48 -26.74 1.60 -3.26
C ALA A 48 -25.45 0.84 -2.91
N ALA A 49 -25.49 -0.04 -1.91
CA ALA A 49 -24.35 -0.87 -1.55
C ALA A 49 -24.01 -1.88 -2.65
N ALA A 50 -25.01 -2.42 -3.35
CA ALA A 50 -24.79 -3.37 -4.43
C ALA A 50 -24.10 -2.78 -5.67
N GLY A 51 -24.21 -1.46 -5.86
CA GLY A 51 -23.49 -0.72 -6.91
C GLY A 51 -22.07 -0.31 -6.53
N CYS A 52 -21.60 -0.65 -5.33
CA CYS A 52 -20.25 -0.33 -4.87
C CYS A 52 -19.24 -1.40 -5.29
N ASN A 53 -17.96 -1.04 -5.32
CA ASN A 53 -16.86 -1.98 -5.60
C ASN A 53 -15.94 -2.21 -4.38
N TYR A 54 -16.19 -1.52 -3.28
CA TYR A 54 -15.31 -1.50 -2.12
C TYR A 54 -16.11 -1.36 -0.82
N PHE A 55 -15.62 -1.97 0.26
CA PHE A 55 -16.21 -1.79 1.59
C PHE A 55 -15.16 -1.83 2.71
N GLU A 56 -15.53 -1.20 3.83
CA GLU A 56 -14.81 -1.23 5.10
C GLU A 56 -15.63 -1.99 6.13
N PHE A 57 -14.97 -2.89 6.84
CA PHE A 57 -15.55 -3.65 7.94
C PHE A 57 -14.49 -3.87 9.03
N SER A 58 -14.80 -3.43 10.24
CA SER A 58 -13.96 -3.64 11.42
C SER A 58 -12.52 -3.08 11.26
N GLY A 59 -12.39 -1.91 10.64
CA GLY A 59 -11.10 -1.24 10.40
C GLY A 59 -10.28 -1.85 9.26
N ARG A 60 -10.86 -2.75 8.47
CA ARG A 60 -10.21 -3.41 7.34
C ARG A 60 -10.97 -3.08 6.07
N TYR A 61 -10.22 -3.00 4.97
CA TYR A 61 -10.74 -2.60 3.68
C TYR A 61 -10.71 -3.74 2.69
N TYR A 62 -11.74 -3.84 1.84
CA TYR A 62 -11.99 -4.98 0.99
C TYR A 62 -12.48 -4.55 -0.39
N TYR A 63 -11.96 -5.22 -1.42
CA TYR A 63 -12.55 -5.21 -2.75
C TYR A 63 -13.69 -6.20 -2.83
N ILE A 64 -14.81 -5.80 -3.44
CA ILE A 64 -15.91 -6.72 -3.72
C ILE A 64 -15.47 -7.65 -4.86
N SER A 65 -15.36 -8.94 -4.55
CA SER A 65 -14.79 -9.93 -5.47
C SER A 65 -15.82 -10.58 -6.38
N SER A 66 -17.10 -10.51 -6.02
CA SER A 66 -18.20 -11.05 -6.79
C SER A 66 -19.42 -10.13 -6.72
N PRO A 67 -20.29 -10.13 -7.74
CA PRO A 67 -21.56 -9.43 -7.66
C PRO A 67 -22.35 -9.84 -6.40
N PRO A 68 -23.02 -8.90 -5.72
CA PRO A 68 -23.87 -9.22 -4.58
C PRO A 68 -24.95 -10.24 -4.96
N VAL A 69 -25.16 -11.24 -4.11
CA VAL A 69 -26.20 -12.26 -4.31
C VAL A 69 -27.40 -11.92 -3.43
N TYR A 70 -28.56 -11.67 -4.04
CA TYR A 70 -29.80 -11.48 -3.30
C TYR A 70 -30.37 -12.82 -2.85
N THR A 71 -30.82 -12.87 -1.61
CA THR A 71 -31.38 -14.07 -0.97
C THR A 71 -32.77 -13.76 -0.43
N GLU A 72 -33.56 -14.80 -0.18
CA GLU A 72 -34.90 -14.66 0.39
C GLU A 72 -34.87 -13.90 1.72
N GLY A 73 -35.93 -13.13 2.00
CA GLY A 73 -36.05 -12.35 3.23
C GLY A 73 -35.33 -10.99 3.22
N GLN A 74 -35.17 -10.36 2.06
CA GLN A 74 -34.57 -9.03 1.89
C GLN A 74 -33.12 -8.94 2.37
N ARG A 75 -32.33 -9.96 2.06
CA ARG A 75 -30.92 -10.04 2.42
C ARG A 75 -30.05 -10.13 1.17
N MET A 76 -28.82 -9.65 1.28
CA MET A 76 -27.80 -9.80 0.27
C MET A 76 -26.52 -10.36 0.88
N ILE A 77 -25.81 -11.16 0.09
CA ILE A 77 -24.49 -11.67 0.40
C ILE A 77 -23.47 -10.89 -0.41
N ILE A 78 -22.45 -10.36 0.27
CA ILE A 78 -21.30 -9.70 -0.36
C ILE A 78 -20.04 -10.46 0.02
N GLN A 79 -19.24 -10.80 -0.99
CA GLN A 79 -17.93 -11.40 -0.80
C GLN A 79 -16.85 -10.36 -1.09
N GLY A 80 -15.86 -10.30 -0.20
CA GLY A 80 -14.71 -9.41 -0.33
C GLY A 80 -13.39 -10.15 -0.38
N ILE A 81 -12.38 -9.47 -0.92
CA ILE A 81 -10.96 -9.80 -0.81
C ILE A 81 -10.26 -8.63 -0.13
N VAL A 82 -9.46 -8.91 0.89
CA VAL A 82 -8.78 -7.86 1.66
C VAL A 82 -7.83 -7.05 0.80
N ASP A 83 -7.92 -5.74 0.91
CA ASP A 83 -6.92 -4.80 0.42
C ASP A 83 -5.85 -4.60 1.50
N VAL A 84 -4.79 -5.40 1.40
CA VAL A 84 -3.67 -5.40 2.35
C VAL A 84 -2.98 -4.03 2.38
N LEU A 85 -2.82 -3.38 1.22
CA LEU A 85 -2.10 -2.12 1.11
C LEU A 85 -2.83 -0.99 1.81
N LYS A 86 -4.16 -0.90 1.63
CA LYS A 86 -4.97 0.11 2.33
C LYS A 86 -5.14 -0.23 3.81
N THR A 87 -5.41 -1.49 4.13
CA THR A 87 -5.65 -1.95 5.52
C THR A 87 -4.44 -1.74 6.42
N TYR A 88 -3.24 -1.99 5.91
CA TYR A 88 -2.01 -1.87 6.69
C TYR A 88 -1.16 -0.66 6.27
N ALA A 89 -1.75 0.34 5.61
CA ALA A 89 -1.03 1.48 5.06
C ALA A 89 -0.10 2.15 6.08
N ASN A 90 -0.60 2.37 7.31
CA ASN A 90 0.18 2.97 8.39
C ASN A 90 1.33 2.08 8.86
N SER A 91 1.07 0.77 9.03
CA SER A 91 2.10 -0.20 9.42
C SER A 91 3.19 -0.35 8.35
N ILE A 92 2.81 -0.31 7.07
CA ILE A 92 3.73 -0.36 5.93
C ILE A 92 4.58 0.91 5.90
N ALA A 93 3.96 2.09 6.03
CA ALA A 93 4.66 3.37 5.98
C ALA A 93 5.68 3.52 7.13
N ASN A 94 5.40 2.95 8.30
CA ASN A 94 6.29 2.98 9.45
C ASN A 94 7.20 1.76 9.57
N CYS A 95 7.18 0.85 8.60
CA CYS A 95 8.04 -0.33 8.61
C CYS A 95 9.48 0.09 8.30
N SER A 96 10.40 -0.18 9.22
CA SER A 96 11.84 -0.02 8.99
C SER A 96 12.46 -1.40 8.81
N VAL A 97 13.18 -1.59 7.71
CA VAL A 97 13.90 -2.83 7.41
C VAL A 97 15.38 -2.51 7.31
N ALA A 98 16.19 -3.16 8.14
CA ALA A 98 17.64 -3.12 8.01
C ALA A 98 18.05 -4.07 6.87
N VAL A 99 18.49 -3.50 5.75
CA VAL A 99 19.06 -4.30 4.65
C VAL A 99 20.55 -4.47 4.93
N ILE A 100 20.94 -5.64 5.41
CA ILE A 100 22.35 -6.02 5.48
C ILE A 100 22.77 -6.38 4.05
N ARG A 101 23.47 -5.46 3.38
CA ARG A 101 24.13 -5.77 2.11
C ARG A 101 25.41 -6.51 2.43
N ASN A 102 25.43 -7.81 2.11
CA ASN A 102 26.67 -8.56 2.12
C ASN A 102 27.37 -8.35 0.76
N GLU A 103 28.21 -7.31 0.66
CA GLU A 103 29.10 -7.12 -0.49
C GLU A 103 30.33 -8.04 -0.36
N GLY A 104 30.11 -9.35 -0.29
CA GLY A 104 31.20 -10.31 -0.39
C GLY A 104 30.99 -11.62 0.37
N ASN A 105 31.01 -12.72 -0.37
CA ASN A 105 31.65 -13.93 0.12
C ASN A 105 32.81 -14.22 -0.86
N GLY A 106 34.09 -14.24 -0.47
CA GLY A 106 34.61 -14.54 0.87
C GLY A 106 35.51 -13.50 1.52
N ALA A 107 34.91 -12.58 2.28
CA ALA A 107 35.63 -11.88 3.33
C ALA A 107 34.77 -11.87 4.61
N THR A 108 35.35 -12.40 5.68
CA THR A 108 34.84 -12.34 7.06
C THR A 108 34.62 -10.88 7.47
N ASP A 109 33.41 -10.61 7.95
CA ASP A 109 32.90 -9.38 8.57
C ASP A 109 33.90 -8.23 8.78
N ILE A 110 33.70 -7.13 8.02
CA ILE A 110 34.25 -5.81 8.35
C ILE A 110 33.09 -4.98 8.90
N ILE A 111 33.14 -4.64 10.19
CA ILE A 111 32.26 -3.61 10.75
C ILE A 111 32.71 -2.29 10.15
N ASP A 112 31.93 -1.74 9.22
CA ASP A 112 32.21 -0.44 8.61
C ASP A 112 31.94 0.68 9.62
N THR A 113 33.01 1.11 10.31
CA THR A 113 33.02 2.30 11.18
C THR A 113 33.34 3.58 10.42
N SER A 114 33.55 3.51 9.10
CA SER A 114 34.05 4.61 8.27
C SER A 114 32.92 5.51 7.76
N TYR A 115 31.69 5.00 7.69
CA TYR A 115 30.50 5.74 7.25
C TYR A 115 29.31 5.53 8.19
N PRO A 116 29.20 6.32 9.28
CA PRO A 116 28.01 6.30 10.12
C PRO A 116 26.81 6.79 9.31
N VAL A 117 25.84 5.90 9.05
CA VAL A 117 24.62 6.24 8.34
C VAL A 117 23.72 7.03 9.29
N ASN A 118 23.78 8.35 9.20
CA ASN A 118 22.92 9.25 9.97
C ASN A 118 21.62 9.47 9.17
N PRO A 119 20.43 9.09 9.68
CA PRO A 119 19.18 9.12 8.93
C PRO A 119 18.71 10.53 8.51
N SER A 120 19.42 11.59 8.91
CA SER A 120 19.15 12.98 8.53
C SER A 120 19.93 13.47 7.31
N GLU A 121 20.85 12.70 6.74
CA GLU A 121 21.72 13.14 5.63
C GLU A 121 21.63 12.19 4.43
N ILE A 122 21.21 12.74 3.27
CA ILE A 122 21.14 12.00 2.00
C ILE A 122 22.50 12.13 1.30
N TRP A 123 23.26 11.04 1.25
CA TRP A 123 24.51 10.97 0.49
C TRP A 123 24.24 10.46 -0.93
N TYR A 124 24.47 11.30 -1.95
CA TYR A 124 24.48 10.86 -3.34
C TYR A 124 25.87 10.34 -3.69
N GLN A 125 26.00 9.04 -3.95
CA GLN A 125 27.27 8.44 -4.39
C GLN A 125 27.19 8.08 -5.88
N GLY A 126 27.82 8.90 -6.72
CA GLY A 126 28.08 8.58 -8.11
C GLY A 126 29.34 7.71 -8.24
N ILE A 127 29.29 6.66 -9.06
CA ILE A 127 30.42 5.78 -9.33
C ILE A 127 31.48 6.57 -10.12
N VAL A 128 32.66 6.76 -9.53
CA VAL A 128 33.86 7.21 -10.25
C VAL A 128 34.74 5.97 -10.49
N LEU A 129 34.79 5.52 -11.74
CA LEU A 129 35.73 4.49 -12.18
C LEU A 129 37.10 5.15 -12.41
N THR A 130 38.07 4.88 -11.54
CA THR A 130 39.48 5.22 -11.78
C THR A 130 40.27 3.97 -12.17
N GLY A 131 40.47 3.81 -13.47
CA GLY A 131 41.51 2.98 -14.06
C GLY A 131 42.34 3.83 -15.01
N ASN A 132 43.63 3.94 -14.70
CA ASN A 132 44.69 4.66 -15.42
C ASN A 132 44.39 5.17 -16.85
N LYS A 133 44.48 6.50 -16.99
CA LYS A 133 44.69 7.32 -18.22
C LYS A 133 43.88 6.94 -19.48
N LEU A 134 42.88 7.77 -19.77
CA LEU A 134 42.89 8.52 -21.03
C LEU A 134 42.85 10.02 -20.71
N SER A 135 43.75 10.72 -21.39
CA SER A 135 44.16 12.10 -21.18
C SER A 135 43.11 13.12 -21.65
N GLU A 136 43.10 14.23 -20.91
CA GLU A 136 42.84 15.61 -21.35
C GLU A 136 41.40 16.11 -21.55
N ASN A 137 41.09 17.10 -20.68
CA ASN A 137 40.20 18.28 -20.84
C ASN A 137 38.69 18.17 -20.47
N PHE A 138 38.40 18.63 -19.23
CA PHE A 138 37.34 19.57 -18.74
C PHE A 138 35.96 19.59 -19.45
N TYR A 139 34.79 19.71 -18.77
CA TYR A 139 34.33 20.79 -17.88
C TYR A 139 33.13 20.33 -17.00
N PRO A 140 32.86 20.99 -15.84
CA PRO A 140 31.68 20.73 -15.03
C PRO A 140 30.46 21.41 -15.65
N TYR A 141 29.43 20.65 -16.01
CA TYR A 141 28.11 21.22 -16.23
C TYR A 141 27.27 21.01 -14.98
N LEU A 142 27.05 22.12 -14.27
CA LEU A 142 25.86 22.32 -13.46
C LEU A 142 24.63 22.11 -14.35
N LEU A 143 23.83 21.10 -14.05
CA LEU A 143 22.43 21.06 -14.45
C LEU A 143 21.59 21.01 -13.19
N SER A 144 21.17 22.20 -12.78
CA SER A 144 20.05 22.46 -11.88
C SER A 144 18.79 21.78 -12.39
N ILE A 145 18.01 21.13 -11.53
CA ILE A 145 16.55 21.16 -11.68
C ILE A 145 15.94 21.52 -10.32
N ASN A 146 15.13 22.57 -10.38
CA ASN A 146 14.58 23.36 -9.29
C ASN A 146 13.55 22.61 -8.44
N ALA A 147 13.46 23.06 -7.18
CA ALA A 147 12.23 23.04 -6.42
C ALA A 147 11.17 24.00 -7.02
N SER A 148 9.94 23.48 -7.12
CA SER A 148 8.62 24.15 -7.02
C SER A 148 8.15 25.19 -8.06
N TYR A 149 6.99 24.89 -8.68
CA TYR A 149 5.69 25.62 -8.67
C TYR A 149 4.88 25.13 -9.90
N SER A 150 3.89 24.25 -9.72
CA SER A 150 2.44 24.54 -9.61
C SER A 150 1.71 23.27 -9.21
#